data_AF-A0A202DY77-F1
#
_entry.id   AF-A0A202DY77-F1
#
_cell.length_a   1.000
_cell.length_b   1.000
_cell.length_c   1.000
_cell.angle_alpha   90.00
_cell.angle_beta   90.00
_cell.angle_gamma   90.00
#
_symmetry.space_group_name_H-M   'P 1'
#
loop_
_entity.id
_entity.type
_entity.pdbx_description
1 polymer ?
#
loop_
_entity_poly.entity_id
_entity_poly.type
_entity_poly.pdbx_seq_one_letter_code
_entity_poly.pdbx_strand_id
1 'polypeptide(L)'
;MYTSKQIEELKRGHLETRRECEALYLEYAALSQGLSGHARDHALYGIARRVGIVSQCLDKFFNIAPPDLNEELSWDDKKDIEITLHAFLLNICALPDNMAWLWAHMVPLGTPEELENMKFDIGLFQKRFRRNLPPELRTLEQSYRNWHRFALENRHPTAHRIPPYLVPYTNDNSGDPIESRNYTPQYAHLSESKKCIILRNSVRLA
;
A
#
# COMPACT_ATOMS: atom_id res chain seq x y z
N MET A 1 10.13 16.68 14.61
CA MET A 1 9.76 15.49 15.42
C MET A 1 8.26 15.48 15.62
N TYR A 2 7.66 14.30 15.80
CA TYR A 2 6.24 14.19 16.15
C TYR A 2 5.97 14.65 17.59
N THR A 3 4.81 15.23 17.82
CA THR A 3 4.29 15.48 19.18
C THR A 3 3.86 14.15 19.83
N SER A 4 3.78 14.10 21.16
CA SER A 4 3.27 12.91 21.88
C SER A 4 1.89 12.48 21.39
N LYS A 5 1.01 13.45 21.10
CA LYS A 5 -0.31 13.20 20.53
C LYS A 5 -0.24 12.53 19.15
N GLN A 6 0.65 13.00 18.27
CA GLN A 6 0.84 12.38 16.95
C GLN A 6 1.41 10.96 17.05
N ILE A 7 2.32 10.71 17.99
CA ILE A 7 2.86 9.36 18.26
C ILE A 7 1.75 8.42 18.72
N GLU A 8 0.90 8.87 19.65
CA GLU A 8 -0.27 8.10 20.10
C GLU A 8 -1.26 7.83 18.96
N GLU A 9 -1.55 8.82 18.13
CA GLU A 9 -2.41 8.68 16.95
C GLU A 9 -1.85 7.67 15.94
N LEU A 10 -0.54 7.70 15.69
CA LEU A 10 0.17 6.75 14.82
C LEU A 10 0.08 5.32 15.36
N LYS A 11 0.42 5.13 16.64
CA LYS A 11 0.37 3.81 17.30
C LYS A 11 -1.05 3.26 17.35
N ARG A 12 -2.04 4.10 17.64
CA ARG A 12 -3.46 3.73 17.61
C ARG A 12 -3.90 3.34 16.20
N GLY A 13 -3.58 4.16 15.19
CA GLY A 13 -3.93 3.89 13.80
C GLY A 13 -3.30 2.59 13.26
N HIS A 14 -2.08 2.26 13.69
CA HIS A 14 -1.46 0.96 13.41
C HIS A 14 -2.27 -0.20 13.97
N LEU A 15 -2.64 -0.15 15.25
CA LEU A 15 -3.43 -1.20 15.90
C LEU A 15 -4.83 -1.34 15.28
N GLU A 16 -5.48 -0.23 14.91
CA GLU A 16 -6.76 -0.22 14.22
C GLU A 16 -6.64 -0.86 12.84
N THR A 17 -5.67 -0.42 12.03
CA THR A 17 -5.43 -0.96 10.69
C THR A 17 -5.12 -2.46 10.72
N ARG A 18 -4.36 -2.92 11.73
CA ARG A 18 -4.07 -4.34 11.93
C ARG A 18 -5.34 -5.14 12.16
N ARG A 19 -6.25 -4.67 13.03
CA ARG A 19 -7.53 -5.33 13.30
C ARG A 19 -8.42 -5.36 12.06
N GLU A 20 -8.46 -4.27 11.30
CA GLU A 20 -9.20 -4.21 10.03
C GLU A 20 -8.64 -5.20 9.01
N CYS A 21 -7.32 -5.31 8.88
CA CYS A 21 -6.68 -6.28 8.01
C CYS A 21 -6.98 -7.73 8.44
N GLU A 22 -6.96 -8.02 9.74
CA GLU A 22 -7.31 -9.35 10.25
C GLU A 22 -8.78 -9.69 9.96
N ALA A 23 -9.70 -8.75 10.17
CA ALA A 23 -11.10 -8.91 9.84
C ALA A 23 -11.28 -9.19 8.34
N LEU A 24 -10.68 -8.37 7.47
CA LEU A 24 -10.73 -8.55 6.01
C LEU A 24 -10.11 -9.88 5.57
N TYR A 25 -8.99 -10.29 6.16
CA TYR A 25 -8.38 -11.58 5.90
C TYR A 25 -9.37 -12.72 6.17
N LEU A 26 -10.00 -12.71 7.35
CA LEU A 26 -10.95 -13.75 7.76
C LEU A 26 -12.21 -13.73 6.89
N GLU A 27 -12.74 -12.55 6.55
CA GLU A 27 -13.90 -12.38 5.68
C GLU A 27 -13.66 -12.97 4.29
N TYR A 28 -12.54 -12.63 3.64
CA TYR A 28 -12.22 -13.15 2.31
C TYR A 28 -11.83 -14.62 2.33
N ALA A 29 -11.18 -15.09 3.40
CA ALA A 29 -10.90 -16.51 3.59
C ALA A 29 -12.20 -17.33 3.73
N ALA A 30 -13.17 -16.83 4.51
CA ALA A 30 -14.48 -17.44 4.66
C ALA A 30 -15.28 -17.40 3.35
N LEU A 31 -15.32 -16.24 2.67
CA LEU A 31 -15.95 -16.09 1.36
C LEU A 31 -15.41 -17.13 0.37
N SER A 32 -14.10 -17.35 0.35
CA SER A 32 -13.45 -18.29 -0.57
C SER A 32 -13.92 -19.75 -0.41
N GLN A 33 -14.44 -20.14 0.76
CA GLN A 33 -14.97 -21.49 0.99
C GLN A 33 -16.25 -21.77 0.20
N GLY A 34 -17.02 -20.71 -0.11
CA GLY A 34 -18.23 -20.79 -0.93
C GLY A 34 -18.00 -20.58 -2.43
N LEU A 35 -16.76 -20.37 -2.86
CA LEU A 35 -16.40 -20.09 -4.24
C LEU A 35 -15.65 -21.27 -4.88
N SER A 36 -15.62 -21.30 -6.21
CA SER A 36 -14.88 -22.29 -7.00
C SER A 36 -14.04 -21.62 -8.10
N GLY A 37 -13.03 -22.34 -8.60
CA GLY A 37 -12.18 -21.87 -9.71
C GLY A 37 -11.49 -20.53 -9.43
N HIS A 38 -11.36 -19.69 -10.45
CA HIS A 38 -10.64 -18.42 -10.36
C HIS A 38 -11.24 -17.44 -9.33
N ALA A 39 -12.55 -17.45 -9.10
CA ALA A 39 -13.17 -16.63 -8.04
C ALA A 39 -12.59 -16.98 -6.66
N ARG A 40 -12.45 -18.27 -6.36
CA ARG A 40 -11.83 -18.74 -5.11
C ARG A 40 -10.37 -18.30 -5.01
N ASP A 41 -9.61 -18.42 -6.09
CA ASP A 41 -8.20 -18.05 -6.10
C ASP A 41 -7.99 -16.55 -5.88
N HIS A 42 -8.80 -15.70 -6.50
CA HIS A 42 -8.74 -14.26 -6.28
C HIS A 42 -9.18 -13.88 -4.86
N ALA A 43 -10.21 -14.51 -4.30
CA ALA A 43 -10.62 -14.26 -2.91
C ALA A 43 -9.52 -14.69 -1.91
N LEU A 44 -9.03 -15.93 -2.01
CA LEU A 44 -8.12 -16.51 -1.02
C LEU A 44 -6.67 -16.03 -1.21
N TYR A 45 -6.12 -16.18 -2.40
CA TYR A 45 -4.71 -15.89 -2.68
C TYR A 45 -4.51 -14.46 -3.16
N GLY A 46 -5.45 -13.94 -3.95
CA GLY A 46 -5.42 -12.60 -4.50
C GLY A 46 -5.70 -11.52 -3.47
N ILE A 47 -6.63 -11.75 -2.53
CA ILE A 47 -7.07 -10.76 -1.55
C ILE A 47 -6.65 -11.15 -0.14
N ALA A 48 -7.19 -12.24 0.43
CA ALA A 48 -6.96 -12.58 1.84
C ALA A 48 -5.46 -12.68 2.17
N ARG A 49 -4.71 -13.51 1.43
CA ARG A 49 -3.25 -13.64 1.62
C ARG A 49 -2.50 -12.31 1.52
N ARG A 50 -2.88 -11.44 0.58
CA ARG A 50 -2.23 -10.13 0.39
C ARG A 50 -2.54 -9.16 1.52
N VAL A 51 -3.78 -9.14 2.02
CA VAL A 51 -4.15 -8.36 3.22
C VAL A 51 -3.32 -8.81 4.42
N GLY A 52 -3.14 -10.13 4.59
CA GLY A 52 -2.26 -10.68 5.63
C GLY A 52 -0.81 -10.18 5.49
N ILE A 53 -0.25 -10.18 4.28
CA ILE A 53 1.10 -9.65 4.02
C ILE A 53 1.18 -8.15 4.33
N VAL A 54 0.19 -7.36 3.89
CA VAL A 54 0.12 -5.92 4.16
C VAL A 54 0.12 -5.63 5.66
N SER A 55 -0.68 -6.37 6.44
CA SER A 55 -0.71 -6.24 7.90
C SER A 55 0.65 -6.54 8.53
N GLN A 56 1.31 -7.62 8.11
CA GLN A 56 2.61 -8.01 8.64
C GLN A 56 3.71 -7.00 8.28
N CYS A 57 3.64 -6.42 7.08
CA CYS A 57 4.53 -5.33 6.70
C CYS A 57 4.37 -4.12 7.62
N LEU A 58 3.13 -3.74 7.95
CA LEU A 58 2.86 -2.63 8.88
C LEU A 58 3.41 -2.92 10.27
N ASP A 59 3.17 -4.11 10.81
CA ASP A 59 3.73 -4.52 12.11
C ASP A 59 5.27 -4.43 12.12
N LYS A 60 5.92 -4.92 11.06
CA LYS A 60 7.38 -4.89 10.93
C LYS A 60 7.92 -3.45 10.88
N PHE A 61 7.24 -2.51 10.21
CA PHE A 61 7.65 -1.10 10.24
C PHE A 61 7.60 -0.50 11.64
N PHE A 62 6.50 -0.72 12.36
CA PHE A 62 6.33 -0.16 13.71
C PHE A 62 7.25 -0.82 14.73
N ASN A 63 7.67 -2.07 14.50
CA ASN A 63 8.62 -2.75 15.37
C ASN A 63 10.08 -2.31 15.14
N ILE A 64 10.49 -2.09 13.88
CA ILE A 64 11.87 -1.69 13.56
C ILE A 64 12.06 -0.18 13.70
N ALA A 65 11.13 0.60 13.15
CA ALA A 65 11.23 2.06 13.08
C ALA A 65 9.98 2.70 13.67
N PRO A 66 9.72 2.56 14.98
CA PRO A 66 8.55 3.18 15.61
C PRO A 66 8.61 4.72 15.48
N PRO A 67 7.45 5.40 15.55
CA PRO A 67 7.38 6.85 15.34
C PRO A 67 8.09 7.71 16.39
N ASP A 68 8.41 7.13 17.55
CA ASP A 68 9.21 7.73 18.63
C ASP A 68 10.70 7.38 18.56
N LEU A 69 11.14 6.62 17.55
CA LEU A 69 12.56 6.36 17.31
C LEU A 69 13.27 7.64 16.85
N ASN A 70 14.35 8.01 17.52
CA ASN A 70 15.25 9.07 17.05
C ASN A 70 16.71 8.65 17.21
N GLU A 71 17.02 7.50 16.63
CA GLU A 71 18.37 6.93 16.59
C GLU A 71 18.64 6.31 15.22
N GLU A 72 19.92 6.19 14.87
CA GLU A 72 20.31 5.58 13.62
C GLU A 72 20.00 4.07 13.62
N LEU A 73 19.20 3.64 12.65
CA LEU A 73 18.97 2.21 12.43
C LEU A 73 20.24 1.47 11.99
N SER A 74 20.35 0.22 12.41
CA SER A 74 21.38 -0.70 11.93
C SER A 74 21.26 -0.91 10.41
N TRP A 75 22.34 -1.37 9.78
CA TRP A 75 22.32 -1.66 8.35
C TRP A 75 21.29 -2.76 8.00
N ASP A 76 21.21 -3.80 8.83
CA ASP A 76 20.24 -4.88 8.65
C ASP A 76 18.80 -4.38 8.81
N ASP A 77 18.52 -3.57 9.83
CA ASP A 77 17.19 -2.97 10.06
C ASP A 77 16.75 -2.07 8.89
N LYS A 78 17.68 -1.26 8.36
CA LYS A 78 17.44 -0.46 7.15
C LYS A 78 17.04 -1.37 5.99
N LYS A 79 17.78 -2.45 5.74
CA LYS A 79 17.48 -3.39 4.64
C LYS A 79 16.17 -4.11 4.83
N ASP A 80 15.86 -4.54 6.05
CA ASP A 80 14.59 -5.16 6.40
C ASP A 80 13.40 -4.24 6.11
N ILE A 81 13.50 -2.96 6.46
CA ILE A 81 12.46 -1.96 6.15
C ILE A 81 12.31 -1.78 4.64
N GLU A 82 13.41 -1.67 3.89
CA GLU A 82 13.36 -1.50 2.42
C GLU A 82 12.66 -2.68 1.74
N ILE A 83 13.02 -3.91 2.12
CA ILE A 83 12.40 -5.14 1.62
C ILE A 83 10.92 -5.17 2.00
N THR A 84 10.60 -4.82 3.24
CA THR A 84 9.23 -4.77 3.76
C THR A 84 8.39 -3.74 3.00
N LEU A 85 8.96 -2.58 2.65
CA LEU A 85 8.30 -1.53 1.88
C LEU A 85 8.04 -1.93 0.44
N HIS A 86 8.97 -2.65 -0.18
CA HIS A 86 8.73 -3.26 -1.47
C HIS A 86 7.56 -4.25 -1.40
N ALA A 87 7.58 -5.18 -0.45
CA ALA A 87 6.51 -6.16 -0.26
C ALA A 87 5.15 -5.49 0.01
N PHE A 88 5.13 -4.45 0.84
CA PHE A 88 3.93 -3.66 1.13
C PHE A 88 3.34 -3.04 -0.14
N LEU A 89 4.14 -2.27 -0.89
CA LEU A 89 3.70 -1.56 -2.10
C LEU A 89 3.22 -2.52 -3.18
N LEU A 90 3.92 -3.66 -3.37
CA LEU A 90 3.51 -4.66 -4.35
C LEU A 90 2.15 -5.26 -4.00
N ASN A 91 1.93 -5.59 -2.74
CA ASN A 91 0.68 -6.24 -2.31
C ASN A 91 -0.50 -5.27 -2.27
N ILE A 92 -0.31 -4.05 -1.75
CA ILE A 92 -1.39 -3.06 -1.67
C ILE A 92 -1.86 -2.62 -3.07
N CYS A 93 -0.94 -2.46 -4.04
CA CYS A 93 -1.31 -2.10 -5.41
C CYS A 93 -1.98 -3.24 -6.17
N ALA A 94 -1.74 -4.50 -5.80
CA ALA A 94 -2.36 -5.65 -6.46
C ALA A 94 -3.78 -5.97 -5.95
N LEU A 95 -4.16 -5.46 -4.78
CA LEU A 95 -5.49 -5.73 -4.21
C LEU A 95 -6.64 -5.27 -5.11
N PRO A 96 -6.66 -4.03 -5.65
CA PRO A 96 -7.76 -3.58 -6.51
C PRO A 96 -7.97 -4.44 -7.76
N ASP A 97 -6.89 -4.90 -8.39
CA ASP A 97 -6.98 -5.76 -9.57
C ASP A 97 -7.54 -7.14 -9.20
N ASN A 98 -7.12 -7.71 -8.07
CA ASN A 98 -7.69 -8.98 -7.59
C ASN A 98 -9.16 -8.84 -7.18
N MET A 99 -9.57 -7.69 -6.62
CA MET A 99 -10.98 -7.38 -6.37
C MET A 99 -11.79 -7.29 -7.66
N ALA A 100 -11.23 -6.68 -8.71
CA ALA A 100 -11.87 -6.60 -10.01
C ALA A 100 -12.04 -7.98 -10.66
N TRP A 101 -11.02 -8.82 -10.61
CA TRP A 101 -11.10 -10.19 -11.11
C TRP A 101 -12.07 -11.06 -10.30
N LEU A 102 -12.06 -10.95 -8.97
CA LEU A 102 -13.06 -11.60 -8.13
C LEU A 102 -14.48 -11.20 -8.57
N TRP A 103 -14.74 -9.89 -8.73
CA TRP A 103 -16.02 -9.39 -9.21
C TRP A 103 -16.38 -9.94 -10.59
N ALA A 104 -15.43 -9.96 -11.52
CA ALA A 104 -15.62 -10.44 -12.89
C ALA A 104 -15.97 -11.94 -12.96
N HIS A 105 -15.53 -12.74 -11.99
CA HIS A 105 -15.90 -14.14 -11.89
C HIS A 105 -17.16 -14.40 -11.07
N MET A 106 -17.53 -13.50 -10.16
CA MET A 106 -18.76 -13.61 -9.36
C MET A 106 -19.99 -13.09 -10.10
N VAL A 107 -19.82 -12.13 -11.00
CA VAL A 107 -20.88 -11.53 -11.80
C VAL A 107 -20.71 -11.99 -13.25
N PRO A 108 -21.79 -12.43 -13.94
CA PRO A 108 -21.70 -12.91 -15.31
C PRO A 108 -21.44 -11.75 -16.29
N LEU A 109 -20.18 -11.32 -16.40
CA LEU A 109 -19.74 -10.28 -17.32
C LEU A 109 -19.46 -10.81 -18.74
N GLY A 110 -19.39 -12.13 -18.90
CA GLY A 110 -19.13 -12.83 -20.15
C GLY A 110 -18.72 -14.27 -19.93
N THR A 111 -18.50 -15.00 -21.01
CA THR A 111 -17.85 -16.30 -21.04
C THR A 111 -16.37 -16.21 -20.61
N PRO A 112 -15.73 -17.31 -20.22
CA PRO A 112 -14.29 -17.31 -19.91
C PRO A 112 -13.41 -16.74 -21.04
N GLU A 113 -13.76 -17.01 -22.30
CA GLU A 113 -13.04 -16.49 -23.46
C GLU A 113 -13.19 -14.97 -23.61
N GLU A 114 -14.40 -14.45 -23.37
CA GLU A 114 -14.64 -13.00 -23.37
C GLU A 114 -13.89 -12.29 -22.24
N LEU A 115 -13.83 -12.89 -21.04
CA LEU A 115 -13.04 -12.36 -19.93
C LEU A 115 -11.54 -12.31 -20.26
N GLU A 116 -11.01 -13.36 -20.89
CA GLU A 116 -9.61 -13.40 -21.33
C GLU A 116 -9.31 -12.34 -22.40
N ASN A 117 -10.23 -12.14 -23.36
CA ASN A 117 -10.12 -11.08 -24.36
C ASN A 117 -10.18 -9.67 -23.74
N MET A 118 -10.85 -9.52 -22.60
CA MET A 118 -10.98 -8.27 -21.84
C MET A 118 -9.96 -8.13 -20.71
N LYS A 119 -8.96 -9.01 -20.57
CA LYS A 119 -8.05 -9.03 -19.41
C LYS A 119 -7.32 -7.70 -19.12
N PHE A 120 -7.00 -6.93 -20.17
CA PHE A 120 -6.36 -5.62 -20.02
C PHE A 120 -7.34 -4.51 -19.63
N ASP A 121 -8.63 -4.78 -19.79
CA ASP A 121 -9.72 -3.88 -19.41
C ASP A 121 -10.25 -4.19 -18.01
N ILE A 122 -9.90 -5.34 -17.40
CA ILE A 122 -10.33 -5.75 -16.05
C ILE A 122 -9.38 -5.14 -15.02
N GLY A 123 -9.91 -4.19 -14.25
CA GLY A 123 -9.22 -3.55 -13.13
C GLY A 123 -10.14 -2.54 -12.48
N LEU A 124 -10.12 -2.42 -11.15
CA LEU A 124 -11.14 -1.67 -10.41
C LEU A 124 -11.17 -0.19 -10.84
N PHE A 125 -10.01 0.36 -11.15
CA PHE A 125 -9.83 1.75 -11.57
C PHE A 125 -9.88 1.96 -13.09
N GLN A 126 -10.05 0.89 -13.88
CA GLN A 126 -10.13 0.94 -15.34
C GLN A 126 -11.45 1.51 -15.82
N LYS A 127 -11.39 2.43 -16.79
CA LYS A 127 -12.57 3.15 -17.31
C LYS A 127 -13.61 2.20 -17.92
N ARG A 128 -13.15 1.15 -18.60
CA ARG A 128 -14.04 0.14 -19.23
C ARG A 128 -14.70 -0.74 -18.17
N PHE A 129 -13.92 -1.28 -17.23
CA PHE A 129 -14.44 -2.11 -16.13
C PHE A 129 -15.46 -1.39 -15.25
N ARG A 130 -15.27 -0.09 -15.02
CA ARG A 130 -16.17 0.73 -14.17
C ARG A 130 -17.65 0.62 -14.55
N ARG A 131 -17.97 0.36 -15.83
CA ARG A 131 -19.35 0.18 -16.31
C ARG A 131 -20.03 -1.05 -15.72
N ASN A 132 -19.25 -2.04 -15.31
CA ASN A 132 -19.70 -3.31 -14.74
C ASN A 132 -19.86 -3.27 -13.21
N LEU A 133 -19.55 -2.14 -12.58
CA LEU A 133 -19.67 -1.96 -11.13
C LEU A 133 -21.03 -1.35 -10.78
N PRO A 134 -21.69 -1.74 -9.67
CA PRO A 134 -22.86 -1.08 -9.11
C PRO A 134 -22.62 0.41 -8.79
N PRO A 135 -23.67 1.26 -8.76
CA PRO A 135 -23.55 2.69 -8.46
C PRO A 135 -22.77 3.01 -7.18
N GLU A 136 -22.97 2.22 -6.13
CA GLU A 136 -22.34 2.37 -4.81
C GLU A 136 -20.84 2.11 -4.92
N LEU A 137 -20.45 1.02 -5.58
CA LEU A 137 -19.04 0.69 -5.81
C LEU A 137 -18.35 1.68 -6.76
N ARG A 138 -19.05 2.25 -7.75
CA ARG A 138 -18.48 3.32 -8.60
C ARG A 138 -18.20 4.59 -7.81
N THR A 139 -19.04 4.91 -6.84
CA THR A 139 -18.85 6.06 -5.95
C THR A 139 -17.67 5.83 -5.02
N LEU A 140 -17.58 4.64 -4.43
CA LEU A 140 -16.47 4.23 -3.59
C LEU A 140 -15.15 4.25 -4.37
N GLU A 141 -15.10 3.59 -5.53
CA GLU A 141 -13.94 3.59 -6.44
C GLU A 141 -13.46 5.02 -6.76
N GLN A 142 -14.39 5.93 -7.09
CA GLN A 142 -14.07 7.33 -7.36
C GLN A 142 -13.36 8.00 -6.18
N SER A 143 -13.80 7.74 -4.95
CA SER A 143 -13.19 8.31 -3.74
C SER A 143 -11.74 7.85 -3.52
N TYR A 144 -11.38 6.64 -3.98
CA TYR A 144 -10.04 6.07 -3.83
C TYR A 144 -9.09 6.35 -5.00
N ARG A 145 -9.52 7.04 -6.07
CA ARG A 145 -8.66 7.28 -7.26
C ARG A 145 -7.36 7.99 -6.96
N ASN A 146 -7.39 9.00 -6.08
CA ASN A 146 -6.19 9.74 -5.71
C ASN A 146 -5.21 8.88 -4.90
N TRP A 147 -5.74 8.10 -3.96
CA TRP A 147 -4.95 7.14 -3.19
C TRP A 147 -4.33 6.07 -4.09
N HIS A 148 -5.11 5.50 -5.02
CA HIS A 148 -4.62 4.49 -5.94
C HIS A 148 -3.53 5.04 -6.87
N ARG A 149 -3.71 6.27 -7.38
CA ARG A 149 -2.66 6.96 -8.15
C ARG A 149 -1.39 7.11 -7.34
N PHE A 150 -1.49 7.60 -6.10
CA PHE A 150 -0.34 7.71 -5.20
C PHE A 150 0.36 6.36 -5.01
N ALA A 151 -0.40 5.28 -4.76
CA ALA A 151 0.18 3.95 -4.58
C ALA A 151 0.94 3.48 -5.85
N LEU A 152 0.36 3.66 -7.05
CA LEU A 152 0.99 3.33 -8.32
C LEU A 152 2.23 4.18 -8.62
N GLU A 153 2.20 5.48 -8.31
CA GLU A 153 3.34 6.38 -8.48
C GLU A 153 4.54 5.96 -7.62
N ASN A 154 4.32 5.26 -6.51
CA ASN A 154 5.38 4.69 -5.68
C ASN A 154 5.76 3.25 -6.10
N ARG A 155 4.79 2.45 -6.54
CA ARG A 155 5.01 1.06 -6.99
C ARG A 155 5.67 0.95 -8.37
N HIS A 156 5.34 1.82 -9.32
CA HIS A 156 5.93 1.76 -10.67
C HIS A 156 7.44 2.02 -10.69
N PRO A 157 7.98 3.04 -9.99
CA PRO A 157 9.41 3.18 -9.83
C PRO A 157 10.03 1.97 -9.15
N THR A 158 9.36 1.41 -8.13
CA THR A 158 9.82 0.20 -7.43
C THR A 158 10.00 -0.99 -8.39
N ALA A 159 9.03 -1.20 -9.28
CA ALA A 159 9.02 -2.35 -10.20
C ALA A 159 9.93 -2.17 -11.43
N HIS A 160 10.23 -0.92 -11.83
CA HIS A 160 10.83 -0.63 -13.13
C HIS A 160 12.04 0.32 -13.10
N ARG A 161 12.33 0.96 -11.96
CA ARG A 161 13.37 1.99 -11.85
C ARG A 161 14.17 1.85 -10.55
N ILE A 162 13.77 2.56 -9.51
CA ILE A 162 14.49 2.67 -8.23
C ILE A 162 13.60 2.04 -7.15
N PRO A 163 14.06 0.98 -6.47
CA PRO A 163 13.36 0.42 -5.32
C PRO A 163 13.09 1.48 -4.24
N PRO A 164 12.01 1.34 -3.47
CA PRO A 164 11.72 2.26 -2.40
C PRO A 164 12.80 2.09 -1.34
N TYR A 165 13.36 3.20 -0.85
CA TYR A 165 14.38 3.16 0.18
C TYR A 165 14.05 4.06 1.35
N LEU A 166 14.66 3.77 2.50
CA LEU A 166 14.57 4.62 3.67
C LEU A 166 15.63 5.72 3.58
N VAL A 167 15.21 6.99 3.64
CA VAL A 167 16.18 8.08 3.83
C VAL A 167 16.78 7.92 5.22
N PRO A 168 18.11 7.75 5.36
CA PRO A 168 18.72 7.32 6.63
C PRO A 168 18.59 8.39 7.72
N TYR A 169 18.59 9.67 7.35
CA TYR A 169 18.37 10.82 8.23
C TYR A 169 18.09 12.08 7.41
N THR A 170 17.60 13.14 8.06
CA THR A 170 17.50 14.48 7.49
C THR A 170 18.32 15.48 8.30
N ASN A 171 18.88 16.49 7.62
CA ASN A 171 19.48 17.67 8.25
C ASN A 171 18.67 18.90 7.86
N ASP A 172 18.55 19.87 8.76
CA ASP A 172 17.80 21.10 8.51
C ASP A 172 18.51 21.98 7.45
N ASN A 173 19.86 22.00 7.42
CA ASN A 173 20.67 22.65 6.39
C ASN A 173 21.81 21.77 5.86
N SER A 174 22.23 22.06 4.62
CA SER A 174 23.43 21.45 4.03
C SER A 174 24.69 21.99 4.71
N GLY A 175 25.44 21.12 5.39
CA GLY A 175 26.67 21.47 6.11
C GLY A 175 26.56 21.33 7.63
N ASP A 176 25.37 20.99 8.14
CA ASP A 176 25.18 20.78 9.58
C ASP A 176 25.95 19.54 10.09
N PRO A 177 26.44 19.57 11.35
CA PRO A 177 27.28 18.53 11.90
C PRO A 177 26.48 17.24 12.18
N ILE A 178 27.15 16.13 12.47
CA ILE A 178 26.51 14.79 12.61
C ILE A 178 25.44 14.79 13.70
N GLU A 179 25.62 15.59 14.74
CA GLU A 179 24.75 15.69 15.91
C GLU A 179 23.39 16.35 15.59
N SER A 180 23.26 17.04 14.45
CA SER A 180 21.99 17.64 14.00
C SER A 180 21.12 16.68 13.19
N ARG A 181 21.60 15.46 12.93
CA ARG A 181 20.87 14.46 12.15
C ARG A 181 19.59 14.06 12.87
N ASN A 182 18.49 14.19 12.16
CA ASN A 182 17.19 13.74 12.61
C ASN A 182 16.88 12.37 11.98
N TYR A 183 16.76 11.36 12.83
CA TYR A 183 16.47 9.97 12.44
C TYR A 183 14.99 9.61 12.58
N THR A 184 14.14 10.57 12.96
CA THR A 184 12.70 10.34 13.16
C THR A 184 12.06 9.83 11.88
N PRO A 185 11.51 8.60 11.86
CA PRO A 185 10.79 8.06 10.71
C PRO A 185 9.65 8.99 10.30
N GLN A 186 9.52 9.28 9.00
CA GLN A 186 8.46 10.15 8.49
C GLN A 186 7.40 9.32 7.77
N TYR A 187 6.23 9.14 8.40
CA TYR A 187 5.08 8.46 7.83
C TYR A 187 4.23 9.41 6.97
N ALA A 188 3.78 8.92 5.81
CA ALA A 188 3.23 9.74 4.73
C ALA A 188 1.99 10.58 5.02
N HIS A 189 1.23 10.24 6.06
CA HIS A 189 -0.04 10.89 6.36
C HIS A 189 0.10 12.16 7.22
N LEU A 190 1.31 12.50 7.68
CA LEU A 190 1.56 13.67 8.55
C LEU A 190 2.49 14.72 7.94
N SER A 191 2.97 14.52 6.72
CA SER A 191 3.89 15.47 6.08
C SER A 191 3.11 16.53 5.28
N GLU A 192 3.16 17.80 5.73
CA GLU A 192 2.66 18.96 4.96
C GLU A 192 3.33 19.09 3.59
N SER A 193 4.56 18.56 3.46
CA SER A 193 5.15 18.28 2.16
C SER A 193 4.61 16.93 1.66
N LYS A 194 3.78 16.91 0.61
CA LYS A 194 3.23 15.69 -0.02
C LYS A 194 4.28 14.79 -0.69
N LYS A 195 5.44 14.56 -0.06
CA LYS A 195 6.64 14.03 -0.70
C LYS A 195 7.45 13.07 0.19
N CYS A 196 6.85 12.47 1.23
CA CYS A 196 7.50 11.42 2.00
C CYS A 196 6.60 10.20 2.25
N ILE A 197 6.86 9.08 1.58
CA ILE A 197 7.85 8.10 2.08
C ILE A 197 9.06 8.35 1.16
N ILE A 198 10.09 9.13 1.57
CA ILE A 198 10.84 9.91 0.57
C ILE A 198 11.65 9.03 -0.37
N LEU A 199 11.26 9.07 -1.64
CA LEU A 199 12.17 9.12 -2.76
C LEU A 199 11.73 10.22 -3.74
N ARG A 200 12.43 11.37 -3.75
CA ARG A 200 12.21 12.45 -4.74
C ARG A 200 13.27 12.39 -5.84
N ASN A 201 12.84 12.68 -7.07
CA ASN A 201 13.60 13.55 -7.96
C ASN A 201 12.69 14.73 -8.33
N SER A 202 13.14 15.96 -8.13
CA SER A 202 12.45 17.17 -8.59
C SER A 202 13.46 18.16 -9.12
N VAL A 203 13.51 18.31 -10.44
CA VAL A 203 14.04 19.51 -11.09
C VAL A 203 12.83 20.36 -11.50
N ARG A 204 12.74 21.55 -10.92
CA ARG A 204 12.04 22.67 -11.54
C ARG A 204 13.01 23.29 -12.56
N LEU A 205 12.56 23.51 -13.79
CA LEU A 205 13.12 24.55 -14.64
C LEU A 205 11.95 25.40 -15.13
N ALA A 206 12.07 26.70 -14.82
CA ALA A 206 11.31 27.87 -15.29
C ALA A 206 9.79 27.74 -15.43
#